data_AF-B0TPP4-F1
#
_entry.id   AF-B0TPP4-F1
#
_cell.length_a   1.000
_cell.length_b   1.000
_cell.length_c   1.000
_cell.angle_alpha   90.00
_cell.angle_beta   90.00
_cell.angle_gamma   90.00
#
_symmetry.space_group_name_H-M   'P 1'
#
loop_
_entity.id
_entity.type
_entity.pdbx_description
1 polymer ?
#
loop_
_entity_poly.entity_id
_entity_poly.type
_entity_poly.pdbx_seq_one_letter_code
_entity_poly.pdbx_strand_id
1 'polypeptide(L)'
;MMKKNNLKAGLLAIVASTVLLTAGVSAANDYHGSRDGKQGHHQMKGGCGSHHDLRKMFHGLDLSDEQKTEMKALFSAHRDEMKQNRPSKEARAAQKQQMLGFITSPNFNEAEVKQALVAKQEARQQKAVGIIKLQNQAYQLLTPEQQEKFKQRFAKHHKR
;
A
#
# COMPACT_ATOMS: atom_id res chain seq x y z
N MET A 1 45.97 -30.52 25.68
CA MET A 1 46.81 -30.21 24.50
C MET A 1 46.34 -28.89 23.91
N MET A 2 47.00 -27.79 24.32
CA MET A 2 46.69 -26.41 23.90
C MET A 2 47.49 -26.05 22.65
N LYS A 3 46.89 -25.37 21.67
CA LYS A 3 47.63 -24.68 20.60
C LYS A 3 47.47 -23.16 20.80
N LYS A 4 48.61 -22.49 20.92
CA LYS A 4 48.79 -21.03 21.04
C LYS A 4 48.89 -20.38 19.66
N ASN A 5 48.45 -19.13 19.60
CA ASN A 5 48.42 -18.19 18.46
C ASN A 5 49.82 -17.88 17.89
N ASN A 6 49.88 -17.23 16.71
CA ASN A 6 50.79 -16.10 16.40
C ASN A 6 50.40 -15.31 15.12
N LEU A 7 50.07 -14.03 15.36
CA LEU A 7 50.19 -12.77 14.59
C LEU A 7 50.79 -12.75 13.17
N LYS A 8 50.19 -11.95 12.26
CA LYS A 8 50.88 -10.89 11.47
C LYS A 8 49.96 -9.70 11.17
N ALA A 9 50.52 -8.50 11.32
CA ALA A 9 49.92 -7.17 11.24
C ALA A 9 50.07 -6.51 9.86
N GLY A 10 49.39 -5.38 9.65
CA GLY A 10 49.65 -4.38 8.59
C GLY A 10 48.37 -3.61 8.26
N LEU A 11 47.99 -2.52 8.95
CA LEU A 11 48.54 -1.15 8.93
C LEU A 11 48.30 -0.44 7.58
N LEU A 12 47.26 0.40 7.54
CA LEU A 12 47.19 1.56 6.65
C LEU A 12 46.34 2.64 7.33
N ALA A 13 47.01 3.70 7.75
CA ALA A 13 46.42 4.88 8.35
C ALA A 13 46.96 6.12 7.64
N ILE A 14 46.17 7.21 7.74
CA ILE A 14 46.48 8.64 7.53
C ILE A 14 46.69 9.02 6.05
N VAL A 15 46.27 10.15 5.47
CA VAL A 15 45.97 11.56 5.86
C VAL A 15 45.07 12.10 4.70
N ALA A 16 44.31 13.19 4.70
CA ALA A 16 44.49 14.51 5.29
C ALA A 16 43.17 15.31 5.22
N SER A 17 42.96 16.12 6.24
CA SER A 17 41.97 17.20 6.35
C SER A 17 42.16 18.26 5.25
N THR A 18 41.14 19.10 5.00
CA THR A 18 41.16 20.57 5.26
C THR A 18 40.02 21.31 4.51
N VAL A 19 38.97 21.67 5.26
CA VAL A 19 38.31 23.00 5.42
C VAL A 19 37.85 23.82 4.20
N LEU A 20 36.60 24.32 4.25
CA LEU A 20 36.27 25.77 4.22
C LEU A 20 34.80 26.05 4.59
N LEU A 21 34.62 27.00 5.51
CA LEU A 21 33.37 27.65 5.91
C LEU A 21 32.89 28.61 4.82
N THR A 22 31.58 28.63 4.53
CA THR A 22 30.89 29.83 4.04
C THR A 22 29.52 29.95 4.70
N ALA A 23 29.34 31.04 5.44
CA ALA A 23 28.08 31.50 6.00
C ALA A 23 27.25 32.26 4.96
N GLY A 24 25.93 32.25 5.14
CA GLY A 24 25.03 33.33 4.70
C GLY A 24 24.24 33.05 3.41
N VAL A 25 22.96 32.71 3.57
CA VAL A 25 21.79 33.59 3.37
C VAL A 25 20.61 32.68 3.02
N SER A 26 19.67 32.52 3.95
CA SER A 26 18.31 32.11 3.59
C SER A 26 17.41 33.30 3.82
N ALA A 27 17.17 34.05 2.74
CA ALA A 27 16.11 35.02 2.68
C ALA A 27 14.77 34.31 2.90
N ALA A 28 13.99 34.82 3.86
CA ALA A 28 12.58 34.48 4.00
C ALA A 28 11.86 34.93 2.73
N ASN A 29 11.35 33.97 1.97
CA ASN A 29 10.35 34.22 0.93
C ASN A 29 9.02 33.70 1.45
N ASP A 30 8.25 34.60 2.04
CA ASP A 30 6.82 34.48 2.25
C ASP A 30 6.12 34.42 0.89
N TYR A 31 6.02 33.21 0.33
CA TYR A 31 5.04 32.95 -0.73
C TYR A 31 3.71 32.55 -0.09
N HIS A 32 2.90 33.57 0.18
CA HIS A 32 1.45 33.45 0.27
C HIS A 32 0.91 32.96 -1.09
N GLY A 33 0.72 31.65 -1.20
CA GLY A 33 0.08 30.99 -2.32
C GLY A 33 -1.23 30.34 -1.89
N SER A 34 -2.23 31.15 -1.51
CA SER A 34 -3.63 30.69 -1.48
C SER A 34 -4.05 30.31 -2.89
N ARG A 35 -4.08 29.01 -3.18
CA ARG A 35 -4.87 28.49 -4.30
C ARG A 35 -5.63 27.27 -3.84
N ASP A 36 -6.87 27.57 -3.49
CA ASP A 36 -8.00 26.67 -3.32
C ASP A 36 -8.15 25.83 -4.60
N GLY A 37 -7.44 24.71 -4.62
CA GLY A 37 -7.50 23.70 -5.66
C GLY A 37 -8.16 22.47 -5.05
N LYS A 38 -9.49 22.43 -5.05
CA LYS A 38 -10.24 21.18 -4.88
C LYS A 38 -9.88 20.25 -6.05
N GLN A 39 -8.74 19.60 -5.96
CA GLN A 39 -8.40 18.44 -6.77
C GLN A 39 -9.31 17.30 -6.31
N GLY A 40 -10.49 17.26 -6.93
CA GLY A 40 -11.30 16.06 -7.01
C GLY A 40 -10.45 14.97 -7.67
N HIS A 41 -9.77 14.17 -6.84
CA HIS A 41 -9.17 12.94 -7.30
C HIS A 41 -10.31 11.98 -7.69
N HIS A 42 -10.77 12.09 -8.94
CA HIS A 42 -11.45 11.00 -9.60
C HIS A 42 -10.40 9.89 -9.80
N GLN A 43 -10.20 9.07 -8.77
CA GLN A 43 -9.53 7.79 -8.93
C GLN A 43 -10.23 7.04 -10.06
N MET A 44 -9.45 6.66 -11.07
CA MET A 44 -9.85 5.75 -12.13
C MET A 44 -10.61 4.58 -11.49
N LYS A 45 -11.91 4.48 -11.81
CA LYS A 45 -12.76 3.35 -11.42
C LYS A 45 -12.25 2.12 -12.15
N GLY A 46 -11.43 1.34 -11.46
CA GLY A 46 -10.87 0.09 -11.96
C GLY A 46 -10.01 -0.64 -10.94
N GLY A 47 -9.61 0.02 -9.85
CA GLY A 47 -8.96 -0.63 -8.72
C GLY A 47 -9.98 -1.23 -7.75
N CYS A 48 -10.25 -2.53 -7.88
CA CYS A 48 -10.78 -3.33 -6.77
C CYS A 48 -9.78 -3.22 -5.60
N GLY A 49 -9.98 -2.27 -4.67
CA GLY A 49 -8.91 -2.00 -3.70
C GLY A 49 -9.21 -1.09 -2.52
N SER A 50 -10.37 -0.43 -2.47
CA SER A 50 -10.75 0.34 -1.30
C SER A 50 -11.88 -0.37 -0.53
N HIS A 51 -11.71 -0.57 0.78
CA HIS A 51 -12.76 -1.08 1.67
C HIS A 51 -14.06 -0.27 1.57
N HIS A 52 -13.96 0.99 1.15
CA HIS A 52 -15.11 1.86 0.94
C HIS A 52 -15.97 1.42 -0.25
N ASP A 53 -15.39 0.75 -1.24
CA ASP A 53 -16.11 0.21 -2.39
C ASP A 53 -16.90 -1.07 -2.04
N LEU A 54 -16.36 -1.87 -1.12
CA LEU A 54 -17.01 -3.10 -0.64
C LEU A 54 -18.35 -2.82 0.05
N ARG A 55 -18.41 -1.81 0.93
CA ARG A 55 -19.68 -1.42 1.58
C ARG A 55 -20.70 -0.90 0.57
N LYS A 56 -20.25 -0.21 -0.48
CA LYS A 56 -21.13 0.33 -1.52
C LYS A 56 -21.76 -0.77 -2.38
N MET A 57 -21.08 -1.90 -2.55
CA MET A 57 -21.58 -3.04 -3.31
C MET A 57 -22.88 -3.63 -2.74
N PHE A 58 -23.02 -3.65 -1.42
CA PHE A 58 -24.22 -4.12 -0.71
C PHE A 58 -25.23 -3.01 -0.39
N HIS A 59 -24.89 -1.75 -0.66
CA HIS A 59 -25.76 -0.62 -0.37
C HIS A 59 -27.03 -0.67 -1.25
N GLY A 60 -28.21 -0.36 -0.72
CA GLY A 60 -29.48 -0.43 -1.46
C GLY A 60 -30.03 -1.85 -1.65
N LEU A 61 -29.46 -2.84 -0.95
CA LEU A 61 -30.19 -4.04 -0.57
C LEU A 61 -31.00 -3.72 0.69
N ASP A 62 -32.21 -4.26 0.77
CA ASP A 62 -33.11 -4.07 1.91
C ASP A 62 -32.67 -5.01 3.05
N LEU A 63 -31.52 -4.68 3.65
CA LEU A 63 -30.92 -5.48 4.72
C LEU A 63 -31.68 -5.28 6.04
N SER A 64 -31.87 -6.38 6.79
CA SER A 64 -32.35 -6.30 8.18
C SER A 64 -31.30 -5.62 9.08
N ASP A 65 -31.70 -5.21 10.27
CA ASP A 65 -30.79 -4.54 11.20
C ASP A 65 -29.76 -5.51 11.78
N GLU A 66 -30.11 -6.80 11.91
CA GLU A 66 -29.18 -7.88 12.23
C GLU A 66 -28.13 -8.03 11.12
N GLN A 67 -28.56 -8.15 9.86
CA GLN A 67 -27.65 -8.27 8.71
C GLN A 67 -26.69 -7.07 8.60
N LYS A 68 -27.18 -5.84 8.82
CA LYS A 68 -26.34 -4.63 8.83
C LYS A 68 -25.28 -4.69 9.93
N THR A 69 -25.65 -5.19 11.10
CA THR A 69 -24.76 -5.31 12.26
C THR A 69 -23.66 -6.32 12.00
N GLU A 70 -24.02 -7.52 11.52
CA GLU A 70 -23.08 -8.57 11.15
C GLU A 70 -22.14 -8.12 10.04
N MET A 71 -22.68 -7.50 8.99
CA MET A 71 -21.91 -6.97 7.87
C MET A 71 -20.91 -5.89 8.33
N LYS A 72 -21.32 -4.99 9.24
CA LYS A 72 -20.45 -3.97 9.81
C LYS A 72 -19.34 -4.59 10.65
N ALA A 73 -19.65 -5.60 11.47
CA ALA A 73 -18.66 -6.32 12.26
C ALA A 73 -17.64 -7.02 11.36
N LEU A 74 -18.11 -7.74 10.34
CA LEU A 74 -17.29 -8.44 9.36
C LEU A 74 -16.31 -7.48 8.64
N PHE A 75 -16.80 -6.36 8.12
CA PHE A 75 -15.94 -5.38 7.46
C PHE A 75 -14.97 -4.67 8.40
N SER A 76 -15.34 -4.48 9.67
CA SER A 76 -14.48 -3.85 10.66
C SER A 76 -13.34 -4.78 11.05
N ALA A 77 -13.64 -6.05 11.32
CA ALA A 77 -12.64 -7.08 11.61
C ALA A 77 -11.60 -7.19 10.49
N HIS A 78 -12.04 -7.28 9.23
CA HIS A 78 -11.12 -7.33 8.10
C HIS A 78 -10.32 -6.03 7.94
N ARG A 79 -10.92 -4.86 8.22
CA ARG A 79 -10.19 -3.59 8.20
C ARG A 79 -9.08 -3.57 9.24
N ASP A 80 -9.32 -4.10 10.43
CA ASP A 80 -8.33 -4.11 11.51
C ASP A 80 -7.21 -5.12 11.23
N GLU A 81 -7.54 -6.29 10.69
CA GLU A 81 -6.56 -7.24 10.14
C GLU A 81 -5.65 -6.58 9.09
N MET A 82 -6.25 -5.84 8.14
CA MET A 82 -5.49 -5.14 7.09
C MET A 82 -4.64 -3.98 7.63
N LYS A 83 -5.07 -3.33 8.72
CA LYS A 83 -4.25 -2.31 9.40
C LYS A 83 -3.04 -2.94 10.09
N GLN A 84 -3.24 -4.09 10.75
CA GLN A 84 -2.18 -4.82 11.44
C GLN A 84 -1.12 -5.32 10.45
N ASN A 85 -1.56 -5.82 9.29
CA ASN A 85 -0.68 -6.31 8.23
C ASN A 85 -0.12 -5.19 7.34
N ARG A 86 -0.32 -3.91 7.70
CA ARG A 86 0.15 -2.79 6.89
C ARG A 86 1.67 -2.62 7.04
N PRO A 87 2.43 -2.49 5.94
CA PRO A 87 3.86 -2.20 6.03
C PRO A 87 4.13 -0.94 6.85
N SER A 88 5.19 -0.99 7.65
CA SER A 88 5.64 0.14 8.48
C SER A 88 5.93 1.38 7.64
N LYS A 89 6.01 2.56 8.27
CA LYS A 89 6.38 3.79 7.56
C LYS A 89 7.76 3.65 6.90
N GLU A 90 8.70 3.04 7.61
CA GLU A 90 10.07 2.79 7.15
C GLU A 90 10.10 1.81 5.97
N ALA A 91 9.41 0.68 6.05
CA ALA A 91 9.33 -0.27 4.94
C ALA A 91 8.75 0.38 3.67
N ARG A 92 7.75 1.25 3.83
CA ARG A 92 7.19 2.02 2.70
C ARG A 92 8.17 3.07 2.17
N ALA A 93 8.97 3.70 3.02
CA ALA A 93 10.00 4.65 2.61
C ALA A 93 11.12 3.94 1.83
N ALA A 94 11.61 2.81 2.33
CA ALA A 94 12.60 1.97 1.66
C ALA A 94 12.09 1.51 0.28
N GLN A 95 10.83 1.07 0.18
CA GLN A 95 10.22 0.71 -1.11
C GLN A 95 10.20 1.88 -2.09
N LYS A 96 9.93 3.11 -1.62
CA LYS A 96 9.93 4.31 -2.47
C LYS A 96 11.33 4.65 -2.95
N GLN A 97 12.32 4.59 -2.06
CA GLN A 97 13.73 4.82 -2.39
C GLN A 97 14.24 3.79 -3.41
N GLN A 98 13.91 2.51 -3.21
CA GLN A 98 14.26 1.45 -4.16
C GLN A 98 13.66 1.73 -5.55
N MET A 99 12.40 2.16 -5.62
CA MET A 99 11.76 2.52 -6.88
C MET A 99 12.43 3.74 -7.53
N LEU A 100 12.78 4.76 -6.74
CA LEU A 100 13.52 5.92 -7.22
C LEU A 100 14.87 5.50 -7.81
N GLY A 101 15.59 4.60 -7.12
CA GLY A 101 16.87 4.06 -7.61
C GLY A 101 16.75 3.36 -8.96
N PHE A 102 15.69 2.59 -9.21
CA PHE A 102 15.45 1.98 -10.52
C PHE A 102 15.19 3.02 -11.62
N ILE A 103 14.52 4.14 -11.29
CA ILE A 103 14.19 5.21 -12.25
C ILE A 103 15.41 6.07 -12.57
N THR A 104 16.23 6.37 -11.57
CA THR A 104 17.37 7.29 -11.71
C THR A 104 18.67 6.58 -12.07
N SER A 105 18.67 5.24 -12.16
CA SER A 105 19.85 4.49 -12.56
C SER A 105 20.25 4.85 -14.00
N PRO A 106 21.53 5.18 -14.28
CA PRO A 106 22.00 5.44 -15.64
C PRO A 106 21.90 4.20 -16.54
N ASN A 107 21.93 3.00 -15.94
CA ASN A 107 21.77 1.72 -16.63
C ASN A 107 20.53 1.01 -16.09
N PHE A 108 19.48 0.92 -16.91
CA PHE A 108 18.26 0.23 -16.52
C PHE A 108 18.46 -1.30 -16.55
N ASN A 109 18.24 -1.96 -15.41
CA ASN A 109 18.26 -3.42 -15.31
C ASN A 109 16.82 -3.97 -15.16
N GLU A 110 16.25 -4.46 -16.25
CA GLU A 110 14.90 -5.01 -16.27
C GLU A 110 14.73 -6.22 -15.34
N ALA A 111 15.76 -7.06 -15.20
CA ALA A 111 15.69 -8.27 -14.38
C ALA A 111 15.54 -7.95 -12.88
N GLU A 112 16.29 -6.97 -12.38
CA GLU A 112 16.20 -6.51 -10.99
C GLU A 112 14.84 -5.88 -10.68
N VAL A 113 14.30 -5.10 -11.62
CA VAL A 113 12.96 -4.51 -11.48
C VAL A 113 11.91 -5.61 -11.42
N LYS A 114 11.95 -6.59 -12.33
CA LYS A 114 11.03 -7.73 -12.33
C LYS A 114 11.09 -8.49 -11.00
N GLN A 115 12.29 -8.80 -10.51
CA GLN A 115 12.48 -9.50 -9.24
C GLN A 115 11.85 -8.72 -8.06
N ALA A 116 12.07 -7.40 -8.00
CA ALA A 116 11.47 -6.54 -6.98
C ALA A 116 9.94 -6.45 -7.06
N LEU A 117 9.35 -6.70 -8.24
CA LEU A 117 7.90 -6.72 -8.44
C LEU A 117 7.27 -8.07 -8.08
N VAL A 118 7.98 -9.20 -8.22
CA VAL A 118 7.47 -10.54 -7.86
C VAL A 118 7.04 -10.59 -6.40
N ALA A 119 7.88 -10.13 -5.47
CA ALA A 119 7.52 -10.10 -4.04
C ALA A 119 6.29 -9.24 -3.75
N LYS A 120 6.07 -8.17 -4.53
CA LYS A 120 4.86 -7.34 -4.41
C LYS A 120 3.63 -8.02 -5.00
N GLN A 121 3.82 -8.90 -5.98
CA GLN A 121 2.73 -9.61 -6.63
C GLN A 121 2.08 -10.61 -5.69
N GLU A 122 2.85 -11.34 -4.91
CA GLU A 122 2.32 -12.26 -3.88
C GLU A 122 1.47 -11.52 -2.84
N ALA A 123 1.98 -10.43 -2.28
CA ALA A 123 1.23 -9.61 -1.32
C ALA A 123 -0.07 -9.03 -1.94
N ARG A 124 -0.05 -8.66 -3.23
CA ARG A 124 -1.25 -8.22 -3.96
C ARG A 124 -2.24 -9.36 -4.15
N GLN A 125 -1.78 -10.56 -4.48
CA GLN A 125 -2.63 -11.74 -4.64
C GLN A 125 -3.30 -12.12 -3.31
N GLN A 126 -2.55 -12.19 -2.22
CA GLN A 126 -3.09 -12.48 -0.89
C GLN A 126 -4.17 -11.46 -0.50
N LYS A 127 -3.91 -10.17 -0.73
CA LYS A 127 -4.92 -9.12 -0.50
C LYS A 127 -6.16 -9.31 -1.39
N ALA A 128 -5.99 -9.64 -2.66
CA ALA A 128 -7.12 -9.86 -3.57
C ALA A 128 -7.98 -11.05 -3.12
N VAL A 129 -7.34 -12.17 -2.74
CA VAL A 129 -8.03 -13.34 -2.18
C VAL A 129 -8.78 -12.97 -0.89
N GLY A 130 -8.14 -12.21 0.01
CA GLY A 130 -8.79 -11.71 1.23
C GLY A 130 -10.03 -10.87 0.96
N ILE A 131 -9.96 -9.97 -0.04
CA ILE A 131 -11.10 -9.15 -0.46
C ILE A 131 -12.23 -10.03 -1.02
N ILE A 132 -11.93 -10.98 -1.89
CA ILE A 132 -12.94 -11.88 -2.47
C ILE A 132 -13.57 -12.75 -1.39
N LYS A 133 -12.77 -13.26 -0.44
CA LYS A 133 -13.28 -14.02 0.72
C LYS A 133 -14.24 -13.17 1.55
N LEU A 134 -13.89 -11.91 1.83
CA LEU A 134 -14.76 -10.99 2.55
C LEU A 134 -16.08 -10.74 1.80
N GLN A 135 -16.03 -10.55 0.48
CA GLN A 135 -17.23 -10.40 -0.36
C GLN A 135 -18.11 -11.64 -0.31
N ASN A 136 -17.51 -12.83 -0.35
CA ASN A 136 -18.24 -14.10 -0.25
C ASN A 136 -18.93 -14.24 1.12
N GLN A 137 -18.22 -13.98 2.21
CA GLN A 137 -18.79 -14.02 3.56
C GLN A 137 -19.97 -13.04 3.70
N ALA A 138 -19.80 -11.81 3.21
CA ALA A 138 -20.86 -10.81 3.17
C ALA A 138 -22.07 -11.27 2.35
N TYR A 139 -21.84 -11.89 1.19
CA TYR A 139 -22.89 -12.41 0.32
C TYR A 139 -23.69 -13.55 0.98
N GLN A 140 -23.06 -14.41 1.79
CA GLN A 140 -23.74 -15.49 2.51
C GLN A 140 -24.67 -15.00 3.62
N LEU A 141 -24.53 -13.75 4.08
CA LEU A 141 -25.45 -13.14 5.05
C LEU A 141 -26.77 -12.70 4.41
N LEU A 142 -26.84 -12.65 3.07
CA LEU A 142 -28.01 -12.21 2.33
C LEU A 142 -29.04 -13.33 2.20
N THR A 143 -30.33 -12.96 2.22
CA THR A 143 -31.43 -13.87 1.85
C THR A 143 -31.38 -14.21 0.36
N PRO A 144 -32.01 -15.32 -0.08
CA PRO A 144 -32.03 -15.70 -1.49
C PRO A 144 -32.53 -14.59 -2.43
N GLU A 145 -33.55 -13.84 -2.03
CA GLU A 145 -34.08 -12.71 -2.81
C GLU A 145 -33.07 -11.55 -2.91
N GLN A 146 -32.41 -11.22 -1.81
CA GLN A 146 -31.37 -10.18 -1.79
C GLN A 146 -30.15 -10.59 -2.63
N GLN A 147 -29.79 -11.88 -2.63
CA GLN A 147 -28.71 -12.44 -3.44
C GLN A 147 -28.98 -12.28 -4.95
N GLU A 148 -30.21 -12.52 -5.40
CA GLU A 148 -30.58 -12.29 -6.80
C GLU A 148 -30.55 -10.81 -7.18
N LYS A 149 -31.10 -9.93 -6.32
CA LYS A 149 -31.02 -8.46 -6.50
C LYS A 149 -29.55 -8.00 -6.56
N PHE A 150 -28.68 -8.60 -5.75
CA PHE A 150 -27.25 -8.33 -5.77
C PHE A 150 -26.61 -8.72 -7.11
N LYS A 151 -26.81 -9.95 -7.61
CA LYS A 151 -26.25 -10.41 -8.90
C LYS A 151 -26.67 -9.52 -10.07
N GLN A 152 -27.97 -9.16 -10.13
CA GLN A 152 -28.49 -8.29 -11.18
C GLN A 152 -27.83 -6.91 -11.18
N ARG A 153 -27.63 -6.32 -9.99
CA ARG A 153 -26.99 -5.01 -9.85
C ARG A 153 -25.50 -5.07 -10.16
N PHE A 154 -24.83 -6.13 -9.74
CA PHE A 154 -23.42 -6.37 -10.03
C PHE A 154 -23.19 -6.45 -11.55
N ALA A 155 -24.00 -7.24 -12.27
CA ALA A 155 -23.94 -7.35 -13.72
C ALA A 155 -24.20 -6.01 -14.44
N LYS A 156 -25.11 -5.18 -13.93
CA LYS A 156 -25.40 -3.83 -14.49
C LYS A 156 -24.25 -2.85 -14.27
N HIS A 157 -23.60 -2.87 -13.09
CA HIS A 157 -22.48 -1.97 -12.81
C HIS A 157 -21.24 -2.30 -13.63
N HIS A 158 -21.06 -3.54 -14.08
CA HIS A 158 -19.97 -3.94 -14.98
C HIS A 158 -20.17 -3.54 -16.44
N LYS A 159 -21.39 -3.17 -16.86
CA LYS A 159 -21.71 -2.80 -18.25
C LYS A 159 -21.70 -1.29 -18.53
N ARG A 160 -21.37 -0.47 -17.53
CA ARG A 160 -21.28 1.01 -17.64
C ARG A 160 -19.82 1.43 -17.69
#